data_AF-A0A974WUC2-F1
#
_entry.id   AF-A0A974WUC2-F1
#
_cell.length_a   1.000
_cell.length_b   1.000
_cell.length_c   1.000
_cell.angle_alpha   90.00
_cell.angle_beta   90.00
_cell.angle_gamma   90.00
#
_symmetry.space_group_name_H-M   'P 1'
#
loop_
_entity.id
_entity.type
_entity.pdbx_description
1 polymer ?
#
loop_
_entity_poly.entity_id
_entity_poly.type
_entity_poly.pdbx_seq_one_letter_code
_entity_poly.pdbx_strand_id
1 'polypeptide(L)'
;MSWNGEGFDKPLIYKEFETVQETIEKNAFRPDEDVETIIRADMPVEELIKSLALKEMLKETCDFMAFSMNRRVGVWWAYNCVRMVKKEIEEAHKKNPLPPEEQLKADIDGKVKEWSDQSEMDAVKKQYEQKAAAVNAKFDAISGKEIKDLDHPLKPVQDYFKHLNNAEMNDAQSAVKQFEKAINAFPPAERAASQARIERMYKIYEKENGINPIEQIKQVVTSVLKPDPVPKDTALVDQYYGAIQSKIKDIDQYITKSLSQYFPLKISGLPKRPSQKKIDEALKAAKRWIFTPTDKNAALARDAGNPTLQSPEGLCALTAFWSGSNLFPESRQPVTPPPGLAAQGISKTVYLCAMQKGGSKSYDERYEEFFRLGVDCFTGLNTWDQAWKEKEKAADKQDVFKTRAGFGREFEDKEEQEGDEDNKD
;
A
#
# COMPACT_ATOMS: atom_id res chain seq x y z
N MET A 1 -6.65 -1.13 11.69
CA MET A 1 -7.06 -1.62 13.03
C MET A 1 -5.88 -2.37 13.58
N SER A 2 -5.43 -2.09 14.81
CA SER A 2 -4.32 -2.87 15.39
C SER A 2 -4.83 -4.28 15.72
N TRP A 3 -4.11 -5.30 15.26
CA TRP A 3 -4.45 -6.69 15.53
C TRP A 3 -4.27 -6.99 17.03
N ASN A 4 -5.27 -7.60 17.67
CA ASN A 4 -5.37 -7.68 19.13
C ASN A 4 -4.80 -8.97 19.76
N GLY A 5 -4.13 -9.82 18.99
CA GLY A 5 -3.64 -11.11 19.49
C GLY A 5 -4.54 -12.31 19.21
N GLU A 6 -5.80 -12.09 18.80
CA GLU A 6 -6.77 -13.18 18.63
C GLU A 6 -6.39 -14.11 17.47
N GLY A 7 -6.41 -15.42 17.75
CA GLY A 7 -6.16 -16.48 16.77
C GLY A 7 -4.94 -17.36 17.04
N PHE A 8 -4.01 -16.93 17.89
CA PHE A 8 -2.83 -17.74 18.28
C PHE A 8 -2.98 -18.48 19.62
N ASP A 9 -4.19 -18.59 20.15
CA ASP A 9 -4.47 -19.46 21.30
C ASP A 9 -4.35 -20.94 20.94
N LYS A 10 -4.33 -21.25 19.63
CA LYS A 10 -4.14 -22.59 19.08
C LYS A 10 -2.70 -22.78 18.62
N PRO A 11 -2.14 -23.99 18.80
CA PRO A 11 -0.81 -24.31 18.28
C PRO A 11 -0.80 -24.22 16.74
N LEU A 12 0.34 -23.82 16.17
CA LEU A 12 0.56 -23.86 14.72
C LEU A 12 0.90 -25.31 14.32
N ILE A 13 -0.11 -26.05 13.88
CA ILE A 13 0.00 -27.49 13.60
C ILE A 13 0.78 -27.75 12.30
N TYR A 14 0.77 -26.80 11.37
CA TYR A 14 1.35 -26.99 10.03
C TYR A 14 2.67 -26.24 9.80
N LYS A 15 3.48 -26.08 10.84
CA LYS A 15 4.85 -25.55 10.71
C LYS A 15 5.81 -26.61 10.15
N GLU A 16 6.68 -26.18 9.25
CA GLU A 16 7.76 -27.00 8.69
C GLU A 16 8.94 -27.07 9.66
N PHE A 17 9.14 -26.03 10.47
CA PHE A 17 10.24 -25.91 11.44
C PHE A 17 9.75 -25.36 12.77
N GLU A 18 10.48 -25.65 13.84
CA GLU A 18 10.13 -25.21 15.20
C GLU A 18 10.65 -23.80 15.48
N THR A 19 11.83 -23.45 14.95
CA THR A 19 12.49 -22.17 15.22
C THR A 19 12.68 -21.31 13.97
N VAL A 20 12.83 -20.01 14.19
CA VAL A 20 13.16 -19.03 13.14
C VAL A 20 14.50 -19.37 12.48
N GLN A 21 15.49 -19.78 13.27
CA GLN A 21 16.83 -20.12 12.76
C GLN A 21 16.78 -21.29 11.77
N GLU A 22 16.00 -22.33 12.08
CA GLU A 22 15.80 -23.45 11.15
C GLU A 22 15.15 -22.98 9.84
N THR A 23 14.21 -22.03 9.90
CA THR A 23 13.54 -21.49 8.72
C THR A 23 14.53 -20.70 7.83
N ILE A 24 15.42 -19.92 8.45
CA ILE A 24 16.49 -19.19 7.76
C ILE A 24 17.46 -20.16 7.09
N GLU A 25 17.94 -21.16 7.82
CA GLU A 25 18.96 -22.10 7.32
C GLU A 25 18.41 -23.09 6.30
N LYS A 26 17.27 -23.72 6.61
CA LYS A 26 16.72 -24.84 5.83
C LYS A 26 15.82 -24.40 4.68
N ASN A 27 15.17 -23.23 4.79
CA ASN A 27 14.33 -22.67 3.71
C ASN A 27 14.91 -21.38 3.10
N ALA A 28 16.15 -21.02 3.44
CA ALA A 28 16.83 -19.85 2.88
C ALA A 28 16.02 -18.54 3.03
N PHE A 29 15.25 -18.40 4.13
CA PHE A 29 14.57 -17.16 4.45
C PHE A 29 15.60 -16.06 4.71
N ARG A 30 15.40 -14.90 4.10
CA ARG A 30 16.27 -13.72 4.26
C ARG A 30 15.44 -12.61 4.88
N PRO A 31 15.49 -12.44 6.22
CA PRO A 31 14.84 -11.29 6.85
C PRO A 31 15.42 -9.99 6.30
N ASP A 32 14.60 -8.94 6.26
CA ASP A 32 15.11 -7.58 6.05
C ASP A 32 15.69 -7.02 7.35
N GLU A 33 16.34 -5.86 7.28
CA GLU A 33 17.02 -5.24 8.43
C GLU A 33 16.06 -5.01 9.62
N ASP A 34 14.81 -4.59 9.34
CA ASP A 34 13.80 -4.36 10.37
C ASP A 34 13.38 -5.67 11.06
N VAL A 35 13.17 -6.74 10.29
CA VAL A 35 12.86 -8.08 10.81
C VAL A 35 14.05 -8.67 11.57
N GLU A 36 15.29 -8.47 11.09
CA GLU A 36 16.51 -8.93 11.76
C GLU A 36 16.63 -8.37 13.17
N THR A 37 16.23 -7.12 13.41
CA THR A 37 16.27 -6.52 14.76
C THR A 37 15.37 -7.20 15.79
N ILE A 38 14.38 -7.97 15.33
CA ILE A 38 13.39 -8.66 16.17
C ILE A 38 13.83 -10.08 16.49
N ILE A 39 14.60 -10.71 15.59
CA ILE A 39 14.97 -12.12 15.69
C ILE A 39 15.94 -12.33 16.86
N ARG A 40 15.69 -13.38 17.64
CA ARG A 40 16.56 -13.84 18.73
C ARG A 40 16.99 -15.29 18.47
N ALA A 41 18.12 -15.67 19.07
CA ALA A 41 18.55 -17.08 19.08
C ALA A 41 17.42 -17.97 19.62
N ASP A 42 17.18 -19.10 18.95
CA ASP A 42 16.16 -20.10 19.32
C ASP A 42 14.72 -19.57 19.40
N MET A 43 14.42 -18.42 18.79
CA MET A 43 13.07 -17.87 18.75
C MET A 43 12.09 -18.87 18.07
N PRO A 44 10.98 -19.26 18.73
CA PRO A 44 9.94 -20.06 18.09
C PRO A 44 9.29 -19.31 16.93
N VAL A 45 8.88 -20.04 15.89
CA VAL A 45 8.19 -19.47 14.71
C VAL A 45 6.97 -18.63 15.12
N GLU A 46 6.18 -19.13 16.06
CA GLU A 46 5.00 -18.46 16.62
C GLU A 46 5.31 -17.07 17.18
N GLU A 47 6.46 -16.96 17.86
CA GLU A 47 6.83 -15.73 18.55
C GLU A 47 7.23 -14.64 17.56
N LEU A 48 7.95 -14.98 16.48
CA LEU A 48 8.28 -14.02 15.44
C LEU A 48 7.03 -13.53 14.72
N ILE A 49 6.12 -14.44 14.33
CA ILE A 49 4.87 -14.08 13.64
C ILE A 49 4.04 -13.12 14.51
N LYS A 50 3.88 -13.40 15.81
CA LYS A 50 3.19 -12.51 16.76
C LYS A 50 3.89 -11.16 16.86
N SER A 51 5.22 -11.14 16.96
CA SER A 51 6.00 -9.91 17.11
C SER A 51 5.89 -9.00 15.89
N LEU A 52 5.93 -9.57 14.68
CA LEU A 52 5.76 -8.82 13.43
C LEU A 52 4.33 -8.30 13.28
N ALA A 53 3.32 -9.12 13.59
CA ALA A 53 1.92 -8.72 13.52
C ALA A 53 1.58 -7.58 14.50
N LEU A 54 2.10 -7.64 15.73
CA LEU A 54 1.93 -6.58 16.75
C LEU A 54 2.59 -5.25 16.34
N LYS A 55 3.62 -5.29 15.49
CA LYS A 55 4.27 -4.12 14.90
C LYS A 55 3.63 -3.66 13.59
N GLU A 56 2.48 -4.23 13.22
CA GLU A 56 1.75 -3.95 11.97
C GLU A 56 2.57 -4.24 10.69
N MET A 57 3.63 -5.06 10.77
CA MET A 57 4.45 -5.49 9.64
C MET A 57 3.81 -6.68 8.92
N LEU A 58 2.58 -6.50 8.43
CA LEU A 58 1.75 -7.61 7.93
C LEU A 58 2.31 -8.27 6.67
N LYS A 59 2.96 -7.49 5.80
CA LYS A 59 3.62 -8.01 4.60
C LYS A 59 4.76 -8.96 4.99
N GLU A 60 5.65 -8.51 5.86
CA GLU A 60 6.81 -9.27 6.35
C GLU A 60 6.35 -10.50 7.15
N THR A 61 5.26 -10.35 7.91
CA THR A 61 4.60 -11.46 8.61
C THR A 61 4.14 -12.53 7.62
N CYS A 62 3.45 -12.14 6.54
CA CYS A 62 2.99 -13.07 5.50
C CYS A 62 4.17 -13.70 4.74
N ASP A 63 5.21 -12.91 4.46
CA ASP A 63 6.45 -13.40 3.86
C ASP A 63 7.08 -14.48 4.75
N PHE A 64 7.28 -14.24 6.05
CA PHE A 64 7.84 -15.24 6.96
C PHE A 64 6.94 -16.48 7.13
N MET A 65 5.61 -16.30 7.18
CA MET A 65 4.66 -17.42 7.22
C MET A 65 4.80 -18.33 5.99
N ALA A 66 5.00 -17.77 4.80
CA ALA A 66 5.21 -18.55 3.58
C ALA A 66 6.44 -19.48 3.67
N PHE A 67 7.48 -19.08 4.40
CA PHE A 67 8.72 -19.86 4.58
C PHE A 67 8.66 -20.86 5.74
N SER A 68 7.76 -20.67 6.69
CA SER A 68 7.64 -21.51 7.89
C SER A 68 6.49 -22.52 7.80
N MET A 69 5.56 -22.37 6.85
CA MET A 69 4.46 -23.31 6.62
C MET A 69 4.90 -24.56 5.86
N ASN A 70 4.26 -25.69 6.18
CA ASN A 70 4.29 -26.86 5.31
C ASN A 70 3.87 -26.47 3.88
N ARG A 71 4.65 -26.89 2.88
CA ARG A 71 4.49 -26.47 1.47
C ARG A 71 3.06 -26.65 0.95
N ARG A 72 2.40 -27.77 1.26
CA ARG A 72 1.03 -28.02 0.78
C ARG A 72 0.02 -27.04 1.39
N VAL A 73 0.20 -26.72 2.67
CA VAL A 73 -0.63 -25.74 3.40
C VAL A 73 -0.37 -24.34 2.89
N GLY A 74 0.89 -23.97 2.64
CA GLY A 74 1.23 -22.68 2.03
C GLY A 74 0.63 -22.49 0.62
N VAL A 75 0.63 -23.54 -0.21
CA VAL A 75 -0.04 -23.50 -1.53
C VAL A 75 -1.56 -23.39 -1.38
N TRP A 76 -2.16 -24.08 -0.41
CA TRP A 76 -3.59 -23.95 -0.09
C TRP A 76 -3.96 -22.54 0.38
N TRP A 77 -3.12 -21.94 1.23
CA TRP A 77 -3.28 -20.56 1.67
C TRP A 77 -3.23 -19.59 0.49
N ALA A 78 -2.18 -19.64 -0.34
CA ALA A 78 -2.05 -18.83 -1.55
C ALA A 78 -3.25 -18.99 -2.50
N TYR A 79 -3.72 -20.23 -2.69
CA TYR A 79 -4.92 -20.52 -3.49
C TYR A 79 -6.18 -19.83 -2.95
N ASN A 80 -6.36 -19.80 -1.63
CA ASN A 80 -7.50 -19.11 -1.03
C ASN A 80 -7.36 -17.58 -1.10
N CYS A 81 -6.16 -17.03 -0.97
CA CYS A 81 -5.90 -15.60 -1.21
C CYS A 81 -6.33 -15.19 -2.62
N VAL A 82 -5.96 -15.97 -3.64
CA VAL A 82 -6.37 -15.75 -5.03
C VAL A 82 -7.89 -15.78 -5.16
N ARG A 83 -8.56 -16.78 -4.58
CA ARG A 83 -10.03 -16.88 -4.62
C ARG A 83 -10.72 -15.71 -3.93
N MET A 84 -10.18 -15.28 -2.79
CA MET A 84 -10.73 -14.18 -2.00
C MET A 84 -10.70 -12.89 -2.80
N VAL A 85 -9.57 -12.56 -3.42
CA VAL A 85 -9.44 -11.37 -4.28
C VAL A 85 -10.34 -11.44 -5.51
N LYS A 86 -10.43 -12.60 -6.19
CA LYS A 86 -11.35 -12.75 -7.32
C LYS A 86 -12.80 -12.48 -6.93
N LYS A 87 -13.25 -13.06 -5.80
CA LYS A 87 -14.60 -12.85 -5.28
C LYS A 87 -14.82 -11.37 -4.92
N GLU A 88 -13.86 -10.74 -4.26
CA GLU A 88 -13.91 -9.32 -3.91
C GLU A 88 -14.05 -8.43 -5.15
N ILE A 89 -13.24 -8.67 -6.19
CA ILE A 89 -13.27 -7.91 -7.45
C ILE A 89 -14.61 -8.14 -8.18
N GLU A 90 -15.09 -9.38 -8.23
CA GLU A 90 -16.39 -9.71 -8.84
C GLU A 90 -17.55 -9.02 -8.12
N GLU A 91 -17.52 -8.97 -6.78
CA GLU A 91 -18.54 -8.29 -5.97
C GLU A 91 -18.48 -6.77 -6.14
N ALA A 92 -17.28 -6.19 -6.20
CA ALA A 92 -17.09 -4.77 -6.48
C ALA A 92 -17.60 -4.41 -7.88
N HIS A 93 -17.29 -5.23 -8.89
CA HIS A 93 -17.78 -5.04 -10.26
C HIS A 93 -19.30 -5.19 -10.37
N LYS A 94 -19.92 -6.09 -9.60
CA LYS A 94 -21.40 -6.19 -9.53
C LYS A 94 -22.03 -4.92 -8.93
N LYS A 95 -21.38 -4.30 -7.95
CA LYS A 95 -21.83 -3.04 -7.33
C LYS A 95 -21.60 -1.84 -8.25
N ASN A 96 -20.48 -1.83 -8.96
CA ASN A 96 -20.10 -0.79 -9.92
C ASN A 96 -19.53 -1.44 -11.20
N PRO A 97 -20.34 -1.58 -12.27
CA PRO A 97 -19.93 -2.29 -13.48
C PRO A 97 -18.98 -1.50 -14.39
N LEU A 98 -18.60 -0.28 -14.02
CA LEU A 98 -17.62 0.48 -14.79
C LEU A 98 -16.25 -0.24 -14.77
N PRO A 99 -15.53 -0.30 -15.89
CA PRO A 99 -14.13 -0.76 -15.90
C PRO A 99 -13.29 0.02 -14.88
N PRO A 100 -12.25 -0.59 -14.26
CA PRO A 100 -11.42 0.10 -13.26
C PRO A 100 -10.82 1.43 -13.74
N GLU A 101 -10.49 1.53 -15.03
CA GLU A 101 -9.97 2.77 -15.63
C GLU A 101 -11.05 3.86 -15.71
N GLU A 102 -12.30 3.49 -15.99
CA GLU A 102 -13.42 4.41 -16.02
C GLU A 102 -13.89 4.78 -14.61
N GLN A 103 -13.79 3.86 -13.64
CA GLN A 103 -14.01 4.16 -12.22
C GLN A 103 -12.98 5.16 -11.70
N LEU A 104 -11.69 4.90 -11.96
CA LEU A 104 -10.63 5.83 -11.58
C LEU A 104 -10.84 7.20 -12.22
N LYS A 105 -11.23 7.24 -13.49
CA LYS A 105 -11.57 8.49 -14.18
C LYS A 105 -12.75 9.19 -13.51
N ALA A 106 -13.82 8.47 -13.19
CA ALA A 106 -14.99 9.02 -12.52
C ALA A 106 -14.67 9.53 -11.10
N ASP A 107 -13.82 8.83 -10.36
CA ASP A 107 -13.35 9.25 -9.03
C ASP A 107 -12.48 10.50 -9.12
N ILE A 108 -11.56 10.55 -10.10
CA ILE A 108 -10.76 11.75 -10.39
C ILE A 108 -11.68 12.91 -10.78
N ASP A 109 -12.63 12.70 -11.69
CA ASP A 109 -13.57 13.74 -12.12
C ASP A 109 -14.44 14.22 -10.95
N GLY A 110 -14.85 13.31 -10.06
CA GLY A 110 -15.56 13.61 -8.82
C GLY A 110 -14.73 14.45 -7.85
N LYS A 111 -13.46 14.07 -7.62
CA LYS A 111 -12.52 14.83 -6.78
C LYS A 111 -12.15 16.19 -7.38
N VAL A 112 -11.96 16.25 -8.69
CA VAL A 112 -11.75 17.52 -9.41
C VAL A 112 -12.96 18.40 -9.20
N LYS A 113 -14.19 17.88 -9.31
CA LYS A 113 -15.41 18.67 -9.08
C LYS A 113 -15.54 19.13 -7.62
N GLU A 114 -15.22 18.27 -6.66
CA GLU A 114 -15.14 18.60 -5.23
C GLU A 114 -14.12 19.73 -4.98
N TRP A 115 -12.93 19.65 -5.57
CA TRP A 115 -11.89 20.69 -5.46
C TRP A 115 -12.18 21.95 -6.28
N SER A 116 -13.01 21.83 -7.32
CA SER A 116 -13.49 22.96 -8.12
C SER A 116 -14.59 23.74 -7.41
N ASP A 117 -15.17 23.18 -6.34
CA ASP A 117 -16.09 23.91 -5.47
C ASP A 117 -15.28 24.92 -4.65
N GLN A 118 -15.11 26.11 -5.22
CA GLN A 118 -14.36 27.22 -4.65
C GLN A 118 -15.01 27.77 -3.37
N SER A 119 -16.18 27.29 -2.95
CA SER A 119 -16.89 27.80 -1.77
C SER A 119 -16.08 27.66 -0.47
N GLU A 120 -15.33 26.58 -0.29
CA GLU A 120 -14.44 26.42 0.88
C GLU A 120 -13.24 27.38 0.80
N MET A 121 -12.63 27.51 -0.38
CA MET A 121 -11.54 28.46 -0.62
C MET A 121 -11.99 29.91 -0.46
N ASP A 122 -13.21 30.25 -0.88
CA ASP A 122 -13.83 31.57 -0.72
C ASP A 122 -14.19 31.86 0.73
N ALA A 123 -14.65 30.85 1.49
CA ALA A 123 -14.89 30.98 2.92
C ALA A 123 -13.60 31.24 3.69
N VAL A 124 -12.52 30.51 3.36
CA VAL A 124 -11.18 30.73 3.91
C VAL A 124 -10.68 32.13 3.53
N LYS A 125 -10.79 32.53 2.26
CA LYS A 125 -10.43 33.87 1.77
C LYS A 125 -11.17 34.98 2.52
N LYS A 126 -12.49 34.85 2.69
CA LYS A 126 -13.32 35.80 3.44
C LYS A 126 -12.90 35.88 4.92
N GLN A 127 -12.56 34.76 5.54
CA GLN A 127 -12.04 34.74 6.91
C GLN A 127 -10.69 35.48 7.01
N TYR A 128 -9.80 35.31 6.02
CA TYR A 128 -8.53 36.04 5.96
C TYR A 128 -8.72 37.54 5.71
N GLU A 129 -9.62 37.93 4.80
CA GLU A 129 -9.95 39.34 4.55
C GLU A 129 -10.49 40.02 5.81
N GLN A 130 -11.35 39.35 6.58
CA GLN A 130 -11.83 39.84 7.87
C GLN A 130 -10.70 40.00 8.90
N LYS A 131 -9.78 39.04 8.98
CA LYS A 131 -8.61 39.12 9.87
C LYS A 131 -7.66 40.24 9.47
N ALA A 132 -7.39 40.41 8.17
CA ALA A 132 -6.56 41.48 7.64
C ALA A 132 -7.18 42.85 7.92
N ALA A 133 -8.48 43.01 7.69
CA ALA A 133 -9.21 44.23 8.02
C ALA A 133 -9.14 44.56 9.53
N ALA A 134 -9.28 43.55 10.39
CA ALA A 134 -9.15 43.73 11.84
C ALA A 134 -7.73 44.14 12.28
N VAL A 135 -6.69 43.63 11.63
CA VAL A 135 -5.29 44.03 11.88
C VAL A 135 -5.05 45.46 11.41
N ASN A 136 -5.49 45.82 10.21
CA ASN A 136 -5.35 47.17 9.68
C ASN A 136 -6.08 48.20 10.56
N ALA A 137 -7.30 47.90 11.01
CA ALA A 137 -8.03 48.78 11.93
C ALA A 137 -7.30 48.97 13.27
N LYS A 138 -6.61 47.94 13.78
CA LYS A 138 -5.76 48.07 14.99
C LYS A 138 -4.52 48.92 14.71
N PHE A 139 -3.90 48.75 13.54
CA PHE A 139 -2.74 49.54 13.14
C PHE A 139 -3.12 51.02 13.00
N ASP A 140 -4.24 51.34 12.36
CA ASP A 140 -4.76 52.70 12.21
C ASP A 140 -5.13 53.33 13.58
N ALA A 141 -5.66 52.54 14.51
CA ALA A 141 -5.95 53.00 15.86
C ALA A 141 -4.68 53.33 16.68
N ILE A 142 -3.57 52.62 16.42
CA ILE A 142 -2.27 52.86 17.06
C ILE A 142 -1.56 54.04 16.40
N SER A 143 -1.52 54.09 15.07
CA SER A 143 -0.87 55.17 14.31
C SER A 143 -1.58 56.50 14.47
N GLY A 144 -2.91 56.49 14.62
CA GLY A 144 -3.72 57.67 14.88
C GLY A 144 -3.63 58.24 16.30
N LYS A 145 -3.11 57.48 17.28
CA LYS A 145 -3.03 57.93 18.68
C LYS A 145 -1.66 58.43 19.13
N GLU A 146 -0.54 58.06 18.49
CA GLU A 146 0.78 58.37 19.08
C GLU A 146 1.95 58.52 18.08
N ILE A 147 1.70 58.71 16.77
CA ILE A 147 2.77 58.89 15.78
C ILE A 147 2.64 60.24 15.08
N LYS A 148 2.68 61.33 15.86
CA LYS A 148 2.95 62.67 15.33
C LYS A 148 4.34 63.22 15.69
N ASP A 149 5.07 62.56 16.59
CA ASP A 149 6.35 63.06 17.13
C ASP A 149 7.58 62.15 16.92
N LEU A 150 7.48 61.09 16.10
CA LEU A 150 8.58 60.12 15.88
C LEU A 150 9.09 60.14 14.44
N ASP A 151 9.54 61.30 13.97
CA ASP A 151 9.94 61.49 12.57
C ASP A 151 11.44 61.32 12.29
N HIS A 152 12.21 60.50 13.04
CA HIS A 152 13.65 60.40 12.71
C HIS A 152 14.45 59.10 12.93
N PRO A 153 14.13 58.11 13.78
CA PRO A 153 14.99 56.92 13.88
C PRO A 153 14.50 55.63 13.21
N LEU A 154 13.21 55.51 12.84
CA LEU A 154 12.64 54.22 12.41
C LEU A 154 12.41 54.09 10.89
N LYS A 155 12.54 55.18 10.14
CA LYS A 155 12.38 55.20 8.67
C LYS A 155 13.34 54.25 7.94
N PRO A 156 14.64 54.14 8.33
CA PRO A 156 15.55 53.19 7.70
C PRO A 156 15.18 51.72 7.95
N VAL A 157 14.59 51.42 9.12
CA VAL A 157 14.15 50.06 9.46
C VAL A 157 12.89 49.70 8.66
N GLN A 158 11.96 50.64 8.49
CA GLN A 158 10.76 50.46 7.67
C GLN A 158 11.10 50.31 6.18
N ASP A 159 12.06 51.08 5.67
CA ASP A 159 12.53 50.97 4.28
C ASP A 159 13.28 49.64 4.05
N TYR A 160 14.05 49.17 5.04
CA TYR A 160 14.69 47.85 5.00
C TYR A 160 13.69 46.69 4.93
N PHE A 161 12.59 46.74 5.70
CA PHE A 161 11.56 45.70 5.66
C PHE A 161 10.70 45.73 4.38
N LYS A 162 10.60 46.87 3.69
CA LYS A 162 9.86 47.00 2.42
C LYS A 162 10.58 46.41 1.21
N HIS A 163 11.89 46.12 1.32
CA HIS A 163 12.71 45.65 0.18
C HIS A 163 13.06 44.16 0.20
N LEU A 164 12.71 43.43 1.27
CA LEU A 164 12.96 42.00 1.41
C LEU A 164 12.16 41.16 0.40
N ASN A 165 12.83 40.81 -0.71
CA ASN A 165 12.38 39.81 -1.67
C ASN A 165 13.14 38.47 -1.44
N ASN A 166 12.63 37.34 -1.93
CA ASN A 166 13.10 35.97 -1.60
C ASN A 166 14.61 35.71 -1.79
N ALA A 167 15.31 36.49 -2.61
CA ALA A 167 16.77 36.39 -2.77
C ALA A 167 17.53 36.86 -1.52
N GLU A 168 17.01 37.86 -0.80
CA GLU A 168 17.66 38.46 0.37
C GLU A 168 17.47 37.63 1.65
N MET A 169 16.51 36.70 1.68
CA MET A 169 16.36 35.73 2.77
C MET A 169 17.56 34.77 2.85
N ASN A 170 18.11 34.37 1.71
CA ASN A 170 19.32 33.56 1.66
C ASN A 170 20.56 34.36 2.10
N ASP A 171 20.62 35.65 1.74
CA ASP A 171 21.67 36.56 2.19
C ASP A 171 21.56 36.88 3.69
N ALA A 172 20.35 37.02 4.21
CA ALA A 172 20.09 37.18 5.64
C ALA A 172 20.48 35.92 6.43
N GLN A 173 20.17 34.73 5.93
CA GLN A 173 20.63 33.47 6.55
C GLN A 173 22.15 33.33 6.51
N SER A 174 22.80 33.77 5.43
CA SER A 174 24.26 33.80 5.30
C SER A 174 24.89 34.79 6.30
N ALA A 175 24.30 35.99 6.44
CA ALA A 175 24.74 37.01 7.40
C ALA A 175 24.59 36.55 8.85
N VAL A 176 23.49 35.86 9.20
CA VAL A 176 23.28 35.26 10.52
C VAL A 176 24.37 34.23 10.83
N LYS A 177 24.69 33.32 9.89
CA LYS A 177 25.77 32.34 10.06
C LYS A 177 27.15 32.99 10.23
N GLN A 178 27.43 34.06 9.50
CA GLN A 178 28.69 34.81 9.65
C GLN A 178 28.77 35.51 11.01
N PHE A 179 27.65 36.06 11.49
CA PHE A 179 27.56 36.68 12.81
C PHE A 179 27.73 35.67 13.95
N GLU A 180 27.09 34.49 13.86
CA GLU A 180 27.28 33.39 14.81
C GLU A 180 28.74 32.92 14.84
N LYS A 181 29.39 32.81 13.68
CA LYS A 181 30.80 32.46 13.58
C LYS A 181 31.70 33.51 14.24
N ALA A 182 31.40 34.80 14.05
CA ALA A 182 32.13 35.89 14.70
C ALA A 182 31.93 35.89 16.23
N ILE A 183 30.71 35.64 16.71
CA ILE A 183 30.42 35.50 18.14
C ILE A 183 31.22 34.33 18.74
N ASN A 184 31.22 33.18 18.08
CA ASN A 184 31.89 31.98 18.57
C ASN A 184 33.43 32.08 18.56
N ALA A 185 34.00 33.04 17.83
CA ALA A 185 35.43 33.32 17.84
C ALA A 185 35.91 34.06 19.11
N PHE A 186 35.00 34.66 19.90
CA PHE A 186 35.37 35.32 21.15
C PHE A 186 35.68 34.30 22.26
N PRO A 187 36.65 34.59 23.15
CA PRO A 187 36.92 33.79 24.34
C PRO A 187 35.64 33.55 25.16
N PRO A 188 35.45 32.35 25.76
CA PRO A 188 34.23 32.02 26.51
C PRO A 188 33.86 33.03 27.61
N ALA A 189 34.86 33.60 28.29
CA ALA A 189 34.65 34.61 29.33
C ALA A 189 34.07 35.93 28.79
N GLU A 190 34.51 36.37 27.61
CA GLU A 190 34.02 37.60 26.97
C GLU A 190 32.62 37.40 26.39
N ARG A 191 32.33 36.20 25.85
CA ARG A 191 30.97 35.81 25.46
C ARG A 191 30.01 35.87 26.63
N ALA A 192 30.39 35.29 27.77
CA ALA A 192 29.56 35.32 28.98
C ALA A 192 29.31 36.75 29.48
N ALA A 193 30.32 37.61 29.46
CA ALA A 193 30.18 39.01 29.85
C ALA A 193 29.27 39.80 28.90
N SER A 194 29.38 39.57 27.59
CA SER A 194 28.52 40.18 26.56
C SER A 194 27.08 39.71 26.70
N GLN A 195 26.86 38.41 26.88
CA GLN A 195 25.53 37.82 27.10
C GLN A 195 24.84 38.44 28.33
N ALA A 196 25.56 38.57 29.44
CA ALA A 196 25.06 39.20 30.66
C ALA A 196 24.75 40.70 30.49
N ARG A 197 25.38 41.39 29.53
CA ARG A 197 25.07 42.78 29.19
C ARG A 197 23.81 42.87 28.33
N ILE A 198 23.67 41.97 27.35
CA ILE A 198 22.48 41.85 26.49
C ILE A 198 21.25 41.51 27.33
N GLU A 199 21.35 40.53 28.24
CA GLU A 199 20.25 40.16 29.14
C GLU A 199 19.81 41.33 30.04
N ARG A 200 20.76 42.14 30.52
CA ARG A 200 20.44 43.35 31.29
C ARG A 200 19.68 44.37 30.43
N MET A 201 20.10 44.58 29.19
CA MET A 201 19.38 45.46 28.27
C MET A 201 17.98 44.92 27.95
N TYR A 202 17.82 43.62 27.75
CA TYR A 202 16.51 43.01 27.49
C TYR A 202 15.57 43.14 28.69
N LYS A 203 16.07 42.98 29.92
CA LYS A 203 15.27 43.20 31.13
C LYS A 203 14.83 44.66 31.30
N ILE A 204 15.69 45.63 30.96
CA ILE A 204 15.32 47.05 30.96
C ILE A 204 14.23 47.29 29.92
N TYR A 205 14.42 46.80 28.70
CA TYR A 205 13.45 46.93 27.62
C TYR A 205 12.10 46.29 27.97
N GLU A 206 12.11 45.08 28.52
CA GLU A 206 10.92 44.34 28.92
C GLU A 206 10.17 45.04 30.05
N LYS A 207 10.88 45.66 30.99
CA LYS A 207 10.27 46.48 32.04
C LYS A 207 9.57 47.72 31.47
N GLU A 208 10.16 48.36 30.46
CA GLU A 208 9.62 49.58 29.85
C GLU A 208 8.48 49.31 28.86
N ASN A 209 8.55 48.21 28.12
CA ASN A 209 7.65 47.93 27.00
C ASN A 209 6.68 46.75 27.26
N GLY A 210 6.81 46.08 28.40
CA GLY A 210 5.96 44.94 28.79
C GLY A 210 6.15 43.68 27.94
N ILE A 211 7.16 43.64 27.06
CA ILE A 211 7.45 42.52 26.18
C ILE A 211 8.96 42.33 26.03
N ASN A 212 9.41 41.08 26.02
CA ASN A 212 10.79 40.75 25.72
C ASN A 212 11.10 41.09 24.24
N PRO A 213 12.21 41.79 23.93
CA PRO A 213 12.49 42.24 22.56
C PRO A 213 12.68 41.10 21.57
N ILE A 214 13.13 39.91 22.02
CA ILE A 214 13.18 38.72 21.16
C ILE A 214 11.77 38.23 20.79
N GLU A 215 10.84 38.23 21.75
CA GLU A 215 9.45 37.85 21.49
C GLU A 215 8.74 38.88 20.61
N GLN A 216 9.06 40.17 20.76
CA GLN A 216 8.56 41.21 19.87
C GLN A 216 9.08 41.04 18.44
N ILE A 217 10.36 40.73 18.25
CA ILE A 217 10.93 40.42 16.92
C ILE A 217 10.26 39.17 16.35
N LYS A 218 10.05 38.11 17.14
CA LYS A 218 9.31 36.92 16.69
C LYS A 218 7.88 37.26 16.28
N GLN A 219 7.18 38.11 17.02
CA GLN A 219 5.83 38.53 16.67
C GLN A 219 5.81 39.31 15.35
N VAL A 220 6.76 40.24 15.15
CA VAL A 220 6.91 40.99 13.89
C VAL A 220 7.25 40.03 12.74
N VAL A 221 8.25 39.17 12.88
CA VAL A 221 8.64 38.19 11.85
C VAL A 221 7.50 37.23 11.52
N THR A 222 6.77 36.74 12.52
CA THR A 222 5.60 35.86 12.30
C THR A 222 4.42 36.60 11.68
N SER A 223 4.31 37.92 11.89
CA SER A 223 3.31 38.75 11.23
C SER A 223 3.67 39.09 9.77
N VAL A 224 4.96 39.21 9.47
CA VAL A 224 5.50 39.52 8.13
C VAL A 224 5.68 38.25 7.26
N LEU A 225 6.00 37.09 7.86
CA LEU A 225 6.14 35.81 7.15
C LEU A 225 4.81 35.08 6.90
N LYS A 226 3.67 35.71 7.17
CA LYS A 226 2.43 35.24 6.56
C LYS A 226 2.54 35.60 5.08
N PRO A 227 2.58 34.61 4.16
CA PRO A 227 2.76 34.90 2.74
C PRO A 227 1.72 35.93 2.32
N ASP A 228 2.17 37.00 1.66
CA ASP A 228 1.26 37.95 1.04
C ASP A 228 0.24 37.17 0.18
N PRO A 229 -1.04 37.56 0.18
CA PRO A 229 -1.99 36.96 -0.73
C PRO A 229 -1.47 37.14 -2.15
N VAL A 230 -1.42 36.02 -2.88
CA VAL A 230 -1.16 35.97 -4.32
C VAL A 230 -1.86 37.17 -4.98
N PRO A 231 -1.17 37.98 -5.80
CA PRO A 231 -1.75 39.14 -6.44
C PRO A 231 -3.12 38.79 -7.02
N LYS A 232 -4.16 39.55 -6.63
CA LYS A 232 -5.58 39.35 -7.02
C LYS A 232 -5.84 39.49 -8.53
N ASP A 233 -4.79 39.70 -9.33
CA ASP A 233 -4.92 39.72 -10.77
C ASP A 233 -4.98 38.27 -11.27
N THR A 234 -6.21 37.73 -11.29
CA THR A 234 -6.49 36.40 -11.84
C THR A 234 -5.99 36.27 -13.27
N ALA A 235 -5.87 37.36 -14.03
CA ALA A 235 -5.31 37.33 -15.37
C ALA A 235 -3.82 36.94 -15.38
N LEU A 236 -3.05 37.40 -14.38
CA LEU A 236 -1.64 37.04 -14.24
C LEU A 236 -1.51 35.58 -13.81
N VAL A 237 -2.35 35.12 -12.87
CA VAL A 237 -2.36 33.71 -12.40
C VAL A 237 -2.76 32.78 -13.55
N ASP A 238 -3.79 33.11 -14.32
CA ASP A 238 -4.22 32.36 -15.50
C ASP A 238 -3.14 32.35 -16.59
N GLN A 239 -2.43 33.46 -16.79
CA GLN A 239 -1.29 33.53 -17.70
C GLN A 239 -0.14 32.64 -17.24
N TYR A 240 0.20 32.65 -15.94
CA TYR A 240 1.23 31.76 -15.37
C TYR A 240 0.80 30.29 -15.44
N TYR A 241 -0.45 29.99 -15.14
CA TYR A 241 -0.99 28.63 -15.18
C TYR A 241 -1.01 28.09 -16.62
N GLY A 242 -1.43 28.91 -17.59
CA GLY A 242 -1.38 28.61 -19.01
C GLY A 242 0.06 28.40 -19.51
N ALA A 243 1.01 29.24 -19.07
CA ALA A 243 2.43 29.08 -19.41
C ALA A 243 3.03 27.80 -18.81
N ILE A 244 2.65 27.44 -17.58
CA ILE A 244 3.06 26.19 -16.93
C ILE A 244 2.46 24.99 -17.67
N GLN A 245 1.16 25.00 -17.99
CA GLN A 245 0.50 23.94 -18.76
C GLN A 245 1.12 23.74 -20.14
N SER A 246 1.45 24.84 -20.84
CA SER A 246 2.16 24.78 -22.11
C SER A 246 3.53 24.13 -21.96
N LYS A 247 4.32 24.52 -20.93
CA LYS A 247 5.63 23.90 -20.67
C LYS A 247 5.52 22.43 -20.29
N ILE A 248 4.52 22.04 -19.52
CA ILE A 248 4.25 20.62 -19.19
C ILE A 248 3.98 19.85 -20.49
N LYS A 249 3.14 20.38 -21.38
CA LYS A 249 2.86 19.75 -22.68
C LYS A 249 4.11 19.65 -23.56
N ASP A 250 4.95 20.69 -23.59
CA ASP A 250 6.20 20.69 -24.35
C ASP A 250 7.21 19.68 -23.77
N ILE A 251 7.28 19.55 -22.43
CA ILE A 251 8.08 18.53 -21.75
C ILE A 251 7.56 17.13 -22.07
N ASP A 252 6.25 16.89 -22.03
CA ASP A 252 5.65 15.60 -22.39
C ASP A 252 5.93 15.23 -23.84
N GLN A 253 5.81 16.18 -24.77
CA GLN A 253 6.16 15.98 -26.17
C GLN A 253 7.66 15.70 -26.33
N TYR A 254 8.52 16.43 -25.62
CA TYR A 254 9.96 16.21 -25.62
C TYR A 254 10.36 14.86 -25.04
N ILE A 255 9.75 14.44 -23.92
CA ILE A 255 9.95 13.13 -23.29
C ILE A 255 9.45 12.04 -24.24
N THR A 256 8.26 12.18 -24.82
CA THR A 256 7.71 11.21 -25.78
C THR A 256 8.62 11.07 -27.00
N LYS A 257 9.08 12.20 -27.56
CA LYS A 257 9.98 12.23 -28.71
C LYS A 257 11.35 11.63 -28.35
N SER A 258 11.95 12.04 -27.23
CA SER A 258 13.23 11.53 -26.74
C SER A 258 13.15 10.03 -26.43
N LEU A 259 12.12 9.58 -25.71
CA LEU A 259 11.89 8.16 -25.45
C LEU A 259 11.71 7.38 -26.75
N SER A 260 10.97 7.91 -27.74
CA SER A 260 10.84 7.23 -29.04
C SER A 260 12.15 7.19 -29.85
N GLN A 261 13.02 8.19 -29.68
CA GLN A 261 14.31 8.31 -30.34
C GLN A 261 15.38 7.40 -29.71
N TYR A 262 15.45 7.34 -28.38
CA TYR A 262 16.44 6.55 -27.64
C TYR A 262 15.96 5.13 -27.32
N PHE A 263 14.65 4.93 -27.25
CA PHE A 263 14.00 3.63 -27.09
C PHE A 263 13.00 3.42 -28.23
N PRO A 264 13.46 3.17 -29.48
CA PRO A 264 12.62 2.76 -30.59
C PRO A 264 12.14 1.30 -30.40
N LEU A 265 11.76 0.93 -29.18
CA LEU A 265 11.15 -0.34 -28.86
C LEU A 265 9.70 -0.29 -29.32
N LYS A 266 9.49 -0.42 -30.64
CA LYS A 266 8.32 -1.14 -31.12
C LYS A 266 8.47 -2.56 -30.57
N ILE A 267 8.02 -2.84 -29.35
CA ILE A 267 8.02 -4.20 -28.80
C ILE A 267 6.91 -5.00 -29.49
N SER A 268 7.01 -5.15 -30.81
CA SER A 268 6.29 -6.18 -31.54
C SER A 268 6.88 -7.51 -31.10
N GLY A 269 6.14 -8.28 -30.30
CA GLY A 269 6.60 -9.55 -29.77
C GLY A 269 6.52 -9.71 -28.25
N LEU A 270 5.97 -8.74 -27.51
CA LEU A 270 5.53 -9.04 -26.14
C LEU A 270 4.55 -10.23 -26.20
N PRO A 271 4.74 -11.26 -25.35
CA PRO A 271 3.80 -12.37 -25.31
C PRO A 271 2.40 -11.81 -25.07
N LYS A 272 1.45 -12.24 -25.90
CA LYS A 272 0.05 -11.82 -25.76
C LYS A 272 -0.40 -12.11 -24.32
N ARG A 273 -1.09 -11.15 -23.71
CA ARG A 273 -1.70 -11.34 -22.39
C ARG A 273 -2.50 -12.66 -22.42
N PRO A 274 -2.28 -13.56 -21.45
CA PRO A 274 -3.00 -14.82 -21.43
C PRO A 274 -4.51 -14.58 -21.37
N SER A 275 -5.28 -15.43 -22.06
CA SER A 275 -6.74 -15.36 -21.98
C SER A 275 -7.22 -15.76 -20.59
N GLN A 276 -8.39 -15.25 -20.18
CA GLN A 276 -9.00 -15.60 -18.89
C GLN A 276 -9.15 -17.11 -18.70
N LYS A 277 -9.51 -17.83 -19.78
CA LYS A 277 -9.58 -19.30 -19.78
C LYS A 277 -8.27 -19.95 -19.32
N LYS A 278 -7.11 -19.49 -19.81
CA LYS A 278 -5.79 -20.01 -19.41
C LYS A 278 -5.47 -19.71 -17.95
N ILE A 279 -5.83 -18.51 -17.48
CA ILE A 279 -5.68 -18.09 -16.08
C ILE A 279 -6.51 -19.02 -15.17
N ASP A 280 -7.76 -19.32 -15.54
CA ASP A 280 -8.62 -20.21 -14.78
C ASP A 280 -8.14 -21.68 -14.82
N GLU A 281 -7.55 -22.12 -15.93
CA GLU A 281 -6.90 -23.43 -16.05
C GLU A 281 -5.69 -23.56 -15.10
N ALA A 282 -4.89 -22.50 -14.95
CA ALA A 282 -3.78 -22.46 -13.99
C ALA A 282 -4.28 -22.63 -12.55
N LEU A 283 -5.31 -21.89 -12.15
CA LEU A 283 -5.89 -22.01 -10.81
C LEU A 283 -6.50 -23.39 -10.54
N LYS A 284 -7.13 -24.01 -11.56
CA LYS A 284 -7.63 -25.39 -11.49
C LYS A 284 -6.49 -26.41 -11.35
N ALA A 285 -5.36 -26.19 -12.00
CA ALA A 285 -4.19 -27.06 -11.88
C ALA A 285 -3.56 -26.97 -10.49
N ALA A 286 -3.43 -25.76 -9.93
CA ALA A 286 -3.01 -25.55 -8.53
C ALA A 286 -3.93 -26.31 -7.57
N LYS A 287 -5.25 -26.14 -7.72
CA LYS A 287 -6.26 -26.88 -6.95
C LYS A 287 -6.04 -28.39 -7.02
N ARG A 288 -5.88 -28.93 -8.23
CA ARG A 288 -5.68 -30.37 -8.45
C ARG A 288 -4.45 -30.89 -7.73
N TRP A 289 -3.35 -30.14 -7.73
CA TRP A 289 -2.15 -30.50 -6.96
C TRP A 289 -2.40 -30.45 -5.45
N ILE A 290 -3.10 -29.43 -4.94
CA ILE A 290 -3.44 -29.32 -3.51
C ILE A 290 -4.22 -30.56 -3.04
N PHE A 291 -5.19 -31.06 -3.80
CA PHE A 291 -5.95 -32.25 -3.42
C PHE A 291 -5.16 -33.56 -3.62
N THR A 292 -4.24 -33.59 -4.58
CA THR A 292 -3.48 -34.80 -4.92
C THR A 292 -2.06 -34.41 -5.36
N PRO A 293 -1.11 -34.23 -4.42
CA PRO A 293 0.21 -33.68 -4.69
C PRO A 293 1.13 -34.74 -5.32
N THR A 294 0.87 -35.05 -6.59
CA THR A 294 1.65 -35.99 -7.40
C THR A 294 2.48 -35.24 -8.43
N ASP A 295 3.60 -35.82 -8.86
CA ASP A 295 4.45 -35.26 -9.91
C ASP A 295 3.68 -35.00 -11.22
N LYS A 296 2.71 -35.86 -11.57
CA LYS A 296 1.81 -35.65 -12.71
C LYS A 296 0.98 -34.37 -12.56
N ASN A 297 0.41 -34.13 -11.38
CA ASN A 297 -0.36 -32.91 -11.14
C ASN A 297 0.55 -31.68 -11.02
N ALA A 298 1.78 -31.84 -10.54
CA ALA A 298 2.79 -30.78 -10.52
C ALA A 298 3.17 -30.36 -11.94
N ALA A 299 3.37 -31.32 -12.85
CA ALA A 299 3.60 -31.06 -14.28
C ALA A 299 2.44 -30.28 -14.93
N LEU A 300 1.19 -30.67 -14.65
CA LEU A 300 0.02 -29.94 -15.14
C LEU A 300 -0.02 -28.49 -14.61
N ALA A 301 0.39 -28.27 -13.36
CA ALA A 301 0.45 -26.94 -12.76
C ALA A 301 1.58 -26.09 -13.39
N ARG A 302 2.74 -26.69 -13.69
CA ARG A 302 3.83 -26.06 -14.46
C ARG A 302 3.34 -25.60 -15.83
N ASP A 303 2.72 -26.51 -16.58
CA ASP A 303 2.33 -26.26 -17.98
C ASP A 303 1.24 -25.18 -18.08
N ALA A 304 0.31 -25.15 -17.11
CA ALA A 304 -0.73 -24.12 -17.05
C ALA A 304 -0.20 -22.78 -16.49
N GLY A 305 0.73 -22.82 -15.54
CA GLY A 305 1.29 -21.64 -14.86
C GLY A 305 2.31 -20.87 -15.68
N ASN A 306 3.18 -21.53 -16.44
CA ASN A 306 4.18 -20.90 -17.30
C ASN A 306 3.63 -19.80 -18.24
N PRO A 307 2.56 -20.04 -19.03
CA PRO A 307 2.00 -19.00 -19.89
C PRO A 307 1.22 -17.90 -19.14
N THR A 308 1.01 -18.06 -17.83
CA THR A 308 0.18 -17.19 -16.99
C THR A 308 0.93 -16.58 -15.81
N LEU A 309 2.26 -16.65 -15.77
CA LEU A 309 3.12 -16.23 -14.65
C LEU A 309 2.85 -14.80 -14.14
N GLN A 310 2.38 -13.89 -15.01
CA GLN A 310 2.04 -12.51 -14.66
C GLN A 310 0.75 -12.36 -13.84
N SER A 311 -0.02 -13.44 -13.68
CA SER A 311 -1.26 -13.47 -12.89
C SER A 311 -1.04 -14.19 -11.55
N PRO A 312 -1.77 -13.81 -10.49
CA PRO A 312 -1.74 -14.54 -9.23
C PRO A 312 -2.06 -16.03 -9.38
N GLU A 313 -3.00 -16.38 -10.27
CA GLU A 313 -3.37 -17.76 -10.56
C GLU A 313 -2.23 -18.57 -11.18
N GLY A 314 -1.53 -17.97 -12.14
CA GLY A 314 -0.40 -18.60 -12.81
C GLY A 314 0.77 -18.82 -11.87
N LEU A 315 1.08 -17.82 -11.04
CA LEU A 315 2.13 -17.97 -10.02
C LEU A 315 1.73 -18.97 -8.93
N CYS A 316 0.45 -19.02 -8.52
CA CYS A 316 -0.05 -20.05 -7.62
C CYS A 316 0.13 -21.46 -8.20
N ALA A 317 -0.13 -21.65 -9.49
CA ALA A 317 0.09 -22.92 -10.18
C ALA A 317 1.58 -23.32 -10.23
N LEU A 318 2.46 -22.37 -10.53
CA LEU A 318 3.91 -22.62 -10.49
C LEU A 318 4.41 -22.91 -9.08
N THR A 319 3.84 -22.26 -8.07
CA THR A 319 4.14 -22.52 -6.66
C THR A 319 3.73 -23.94 -6.26
N ALA A 320 2.59 -24.44 -6.74
CA ALA A 320 2.20 -25.83 -6.56
C ALA A 320 3.20 -26.79 -7.23
N PHE A 321 3.68 -26.46 -8.42
CA PHE A 321 4.74 -27.22 -9.09
C PHE A 321 6.07 -27.22 -8.29
N TRP A 322 6.54 -26.05 -7.84
CA TRP A 322 7.76 -25.91 -7.04
C TRP A 322 7.65 -26.54 -5.64
N SER A 323 6.43 -26.79 -5.18
CA SER A 323 6.17 -27.51 -3.92
C SER A 323 6.20 -29.04 -4.09
N GLY A 324 6.24 -29.54 -5.33
CA GLY A 324 6.38 -30.97 -5.63
C GLY A 324 7.78 -31.52 -5.30
N SER A 325 7.93 -32.83 -5.42
CA SER A 325 9.20 -33.53 -5.15
C SER A 325 10.22 -33.42 -6.28
N ASN A 326 9.77 -33.15 -7.52
CA ASN A 326 10.61 -33.24 -8.70
C ASN A 326 10.33 -32.11 -9.71
N LEU A 327 11.33 -31.28 -9.99
CA LEU A 327 11.27 -30.22 -11.01
C LEU A 327 11.30 -30.77 -12.45
N PHE A 328 11.75 -32.01 -12.64
CA PHE A 328 11.78 -32.68 -13.93
C PHE A 328 11.02 -34.00 -13.84
N PRO A 329 9.68 -33.98 -13.82
CA PRO A 329 8.86 -35.18 -13.64
C PRO A 329 9.05 -36.23 -14.74
N GLU A 330 9.60 -35.86 -15.89
CA GLU A 330 9.94 -36.75 -17.01
C GLU A 330 11.35 -37.36 -16.89
N SER A 331 12.21 -36.81 -16.02
CA SER A 331 13.58 -37.30 -15.81
C SER A 331 13.60 -38.55 -14.94
N ARG A 332 14.51 -39.48 -15.24
CA ARG A 332 14.79 -40.65 -14.39
C ARG A 332 15.44 -40.26 -13.06
N GLN A 333 16.12 -39.11 -13.01
CA GLN A 333 16.75 -38.59 -11.80
C GLN A 333 15.87 -37.47 -11.24
N PRO A 334 15.29 -37.65 -10.04
CA PRO A 334 14.48 -36.61 -9.43
C PRO A 334 15.36 -35.41 -9.07
N VAL A 335 14.94 -34.23 -9.49
CA VAL A 335 15.60 -32.96 -9.16
C VAL A 335 14.73 -32.26 -8.13
N THR A 336 15.18 -32.27 -6.88
CA THR A 336 14.47 -31.59 -5.79
C THR A 336 14.50 -30.08 -5.99
N PRO A 337 13.38 -29.36 -5.78
CA PRO A 337 13.38 -27.90 -5.77
C PRO A 337 14.40 -27.33 -4.77
N PRO A 338 15.12 -26.26 -5.11
CA PRO A 338 15.97 -25.56 -4.16
C PRO A 338 15.21 -25.14 -2.90
N PRO A 339 15.87 -25.13 -1.72
CA PRO A 339 15.33 -24.53 -0.50
C PRO A 339 14.71 -23.16 -0.73
N GLY A 340 13.52 -22.93 -0.17
CA GLY A 340 12.83 -21.64 -0.25
C GLY A 340 12.14 -21.31 -1.57
N LEU A 341 12.35 -22.06 -2.67
CA LEU A 341 11.73 -21.74 -3.96
C LEU A 341 10.19 -21.74 -3.89
N ALA A 342 9.62 -22.77 -3.26
CA ALA A 342 8.18 -22.85 -3.04
C ALA A 342 7.67 -21.72 -2.14
N ALA A 343 8.35 -21.45 -1.03
CA ALA A 343 8.01 -20.38 -0.10
C ALA A 343 8.02 -18.99 -0.75
N GLN A 344 9.03 -18.70 -1.57
CA GLN A 344 9.08 -17.48 -2.39
C GLN A 344 7.89 -17.41 -3.35
N GLY A 345 7.54 -18.52 -4.01
CA GLY A 345 6.35 -18.58 -4.86
C GLY A 345 5.05 -18.26 -4.10
N ILE A 346 4.89 -18.80 -2.89
CA ILE A 346 3.74 -18.53 -2.00
C ILE A 346 3.70 -17.03 -1.67
N SER A 347 4.78 -16.48 -1.10
CA SER A 347 4.91 -15.06 -0.74
C SER A 347 4.59 -14.15 -1.92
N LYS A 348 5.19 -14.40 -3.09
CA LYS A 348 4.97 -13.60 -4.30
C LYS A 348 3.55 -13.74 -4.84
N THR A 349 2.90 -14.90 -4.67
CA THR A 349 1.48 -15.07 -5.00
C THR A 349 0.60 -14.18 -4.13
N VAL A 350 0.83 -14.17 -2.81
CA VAL A 350 0.08 -13.32 -1.85
C VAL A 350 0.31 -11.84 -2.18
N TYR A 351 1.55 -11.45 -2.48
CA TYR A 351 1.89 -10.10 -2.92
C TYR A 351 1.16 -9.70 -4.22
N LEU A 352 1.16 -10.55 -5.25
CA LEU A 352 0.42 -10.28 -6.48
C LEU A 352 -1.10 -10.20 -6.26
N CYS A 353 -1.64 -10.93 -5.28
CA CYS A 353 -3.05 -10.82 -4.87
C CYS A 353 -3.33 -9.43 -4.26
N ALA A 354 -2.47 -8.97 -3.35
CA ALA A 354 -2.60 -7.65 -2.71
C ALA A 354 -2.58 -6.52 -3.75
N MET A 355 -1.72 -6.64 -4.77
CA MET A 355 -1.56 -5.66 -5.85
C MET A 355 -2.63 -5.69 -6.95
N GLN A 356 -3.58 -6.63 -6.93
CA GLN A 356 -4.59 -6.69 -8.00
C GLN A 356 -5.38 -5.37 -8.08
N LYS A 357 -5.61 -4.89 -9.30
CA LYS A 357 -6.44 -3.70 -9.52
C LYS A 357 -7.93 -4.03 -9.41
N GLY A 358 -8.72 -3.05 -9.00
CA GLY A 358 -10.14 -3.20 -8.74
C GLY A 358 -10.41 -3.80 -7.36
N GLY A 359 -11.67 -4.14 -7.11
CA GLY A 359 -12.11 -4.55 -5.77
C GLY A 359 -12.52 -3.35 -4.92
N SER A 360 -12.79 -3.62 -3.64
CA SER A 360 -13.22 -2.60 -2.67
C SER A 360 -12.22 -2.38 -1.54
N LYS A 361 -11.18 -3.22 -1.46
CA LYS A 361 -10.18 -3.20 -0.39
C LYS A 361 -8.87 -2.60 -0.88
N SER A 362 -8.25 -1.84 0.00
CA SER A 362 -6.88 -1.34 -0.16
C SER A 362 -5.84 -2.48 -0.05
N TYR A 363 -4.60 -2.14 -0.38
CA TYR A 363 -3.46 -3.05 -0.26
C TYR A 363 -3.28 -3.58 1.17
N ASP A 364 -3.35 -2.70 2.18
CA ASP A 364 -3.15 -3.06 3.58
C ASP A 364 -4.30 -3.91 4.13
N GLU A 365 -5.56 -3.56 3.80
CA GLU A 365 -6.74 -4.35 4.19
C GLU A 365 -6.69 -5.78 3.63
N ARG A 366 -6.17 -5.96 2.41
CA ARG A 366 -5.96 -7.29 1.84
C ARG A 366 -4.92 -8.09 2.59
N TYR A 367 -3.80 -7.47 2.99
CA TYR A 367 -2.79 -8.14 3.81
C TYR A 367 -3.33 -8.54 5.19
N GLU A 368 -4.18 -7.71 5.80
CA GLU A 368 -4.84 -8.06 7.06
C GLU A 368 -5.71 -9.33 6.90
N GLU A 369 -6.46 -9.45 5.81
CA GLU A 369 -7.25 -10.65 5.53
C GLU A 369 -6.39 -11.86 5.15
N PHE A 370 -5.34 -11.67 4.35
CA PHE A 370 -4.42 -12.75 3.99
C PHE A 370 -3.68 -13.29 5.22
N PHE A 371 -3.28 -12.41 6.13
CA PHE A 371 -2.67 -12.79 7.40
C PHE A 371 -3.62 -13.64 8.23
N ARG A 372 -4.87 -13.18 8.46
CA ARG A 372 -5.89 -13.95 9.20
C ARG A 372 -6.14 -15.32 8.56
N LEU A 373 -6.35 -15.34 7.24
CA LEU A 373 -6.53 -16.58 6.48
C LEU A 373 -5.32 -17.50 6.58
N GLY A 374 -4.11 -16.93 6.60
CA GLY A 374 -2.86 -17.65 6.78
C GLY A 374 -2.80 -18.31 8.16
N VAL A 375 -3.15 -17.58 9.24
CA VAL A 375 -3.22 -18.12 10.61
C VAL A 375 -4.25 -19.26 10.69
N ASP A 376 -5.41 -19.11 10.05
CA ASP A 376 -6.41 -20.19 9.99
C ASP A 376 -5.87 -21.44 9.28
N CYS A 377 -5.14 -21.27 8.18
CA CYS A 377 -4.49 -22.39 7.50
C CYS A 377 -3.40 -23.02 8.40
N PHE A 378 -2.61 -22.18 9.09
CA PHE A 378 -1.47 -22.60 9.90
C PHE A 378 -1.87 -23.42 11.14
N THR A 379 -2.97 -23.01 11.77
CA THR A 379 -3.58 -23.67 12.93
C THR A 379 -4.46 -24.86 12.53
N GLY A 380 -4.66 -25.09 11.24
CA GLY A 380 -5.52 -26.15 10.71
C GLY A 380 -7.02 -25.89 10.84
N LEU A 381 -7.40 -24.64 11.11
CA LEU A 381 -8.79 -24.20 11.08
C LEU A 381 -9.35 -24.13 9.66
N ASN A 382 -8.51 -23.86 8.65
CA ASN A 382 -8.89 -23.85 7.24
C ASN A 382 -8.02 -24.82 6.44
N THR A 383 -8.55 -26.01 6.19
CA THR A 383 -7.87 -27.06 5.42
C THR A 383 -8.70 -27.49 4.20
N TRP A 384 -8.03 -28.06 3.20
CA TRP A 384 -8.69 -28.58 1.99
C TRP A 384 -9.71 -29.69 2.30
N ASP A 385 -9.55 -30.43 3.40
CA ASP A 385 -10.47 -31.50 3.82
C ASP A 385 -11.83 -30.94 4.23
N GLN A 386 -11.87 -29.76 4.86
CA GLN A 386 -13.13 -29.10 5.20
C GLN A 386 -13.88 -28.66 3.94
N ALA A 387 -13.15 -28.09 2.97
CA ALA A 387 -13.73 -27.70 1.67
C ALA A 387 -14.32 -28.89 0.90
N TRP A 388 -13.76 -30.10 1.10
CA TRP A 388 -14.34 -31.33 0.55
C TRP A 388 -15.66 -31.70 1.22
N LYS A 389 -15.69 -31.72 2.57
CA LYS A 389 -16.89 -32.06 3.36
C LYS A 389 -18.06 -31.12 3.10
N GLU A 390 -17.79 -29.83 2.89
CA GLU A 390 -18.84 -28.86 2.53
C GLU A 390 -19.47 -29.17 1.17
N LYS A 391 -18.66 -29.64 0.22
CA LYS A 391 -19.13 -30.02 -1.12
C LYS A 391 -19.98 -31.28 -1.08
N GLU A 392 -19.59 -32.28 -0.29
CA GLU A 392 -20.40 -33.50 -0.06
C GLU A 392 -21.76 -33.13 0.54
N LYS A 393 -21.78 -32.31 1.60
CA LYS A 393 -23.03 -31.82 2.20
C LYS A 393 -23.90 -31.03 1.22
N ALA A 394 -23.30 -30.26 0.31
CA ALA A 394 -24.03 -29.52 -0.71
C ALA A 394 -24.62 -30.45 -1.80
N ALA A 395 -23.88 -31.47 -2.21
CA ALA A 395 -24.33 -32.47 -3.17
C ALA A 395 -25.49 -33.31 -2.60
N ASP A 396 -25.38 -33.77 -1.35
CA ASP A 396 -26.44 -34.53 -0.66
C ASP A 396 -27.75 -33.72 -0.57
N LYS A 397 -27.66 -32.43 -0.26
CA LYS A 397 -28.85 -31.54 -0.26
C LYS A 397 -29.49 -31.39 -1.63
N GLN A 398 -28.70 -31.44 -2.71
CA GLN A 398 -29.20 -31.30 -4.07
C GLN A 398 -29.89 -32.58 -4.56
N ASP A 399 -29.49 -33.74 -4.05
CA ASP A 399 -30.09 -35.04 -4.38
C ASP A 399 -31.38 -35.32 -3.58
N VAL A 400 -31.45 -34.85 -2.33
CA VAL A 400 -32.68 -34.87 -1.51
C VAL A 400 -33.80 -34.00 -2.14
N PHE A 401 -33.46 -32.97 -2.91
CA PHE A 401 -34.45 -32.18 -3.64
C PHE A 401 -34.95 -32.85 -4.93
N LYS A 402 -34.17 -33.75 -5.54
CA LYS A 402 -34.59 -34.50 -6.73
C LYS A 402 -35.50 -35.68 -6.39
N THR A 403 -35.35 -36.28 -5.21
CA THR A 403 -36.18 -37.41 -4.76
C THR A 403 -37.56 -36.99 -4.22
N ARG A 404 -37.81 -35.69 -4.00
CA ARG A 404 -39.11 -35.19 -3.50
C ARG A 404 -40.08 -34.68 -4.58
N ALA A 405 -39.67 -34.67 -5.85
CA ALA A 405 -40.46 -34.11 -6.96
C ALA A 405 -41.12 -35.16 -7.88
N GLY A 406 -41.02 -36.47 -7.59
CA GLY A 406 -41.66 -37.46 -8.45
C GLY A 406 -41.53 -38.90 -8.00
N PHE A 407 -42.30 -39.29 -6.98
CA PHE A 407 -42.77 -40.67 -6.84
C PHE A 407 -44.21 -40.64 -6.32
N GLY A 408 -45.07 -40.23 -7.24
CA GLY A 408 -46.52 -40.27 -7.17
C GLY A 408 -47.03 -40.46 -8.59
N ARG A 409 -46.60 -41.54 -9.25
CA ARG A 409 -47.29 -42.11 -10.40
C ARG A 409 -47.30 -43.62 -10.21
N GLU A 410 -48.47 -44.08 -9.79
CA GLU A 410 -49.03 -45.37 -10.15
C GLU A 410 -48.68 -45.65 -11.61
N PHE A 411 -47.88 -46.69 -11.86
CA PHE A 411 -47.87 -47.34 -13.15
C PHE A 411 -48.29 -48.78 -12.90
N GLU A 412 -49.50 -49.03 -13.39
CA GLU A 412 -50.19 -50.30 -13.46
C GLU A 412 -49.30 -51.40 -14.04
N ASP A 413 -49.47 -52.58 -13.46
CA ASP A 413 -49.05 -53.86 -14.00
C ASP A 413 -49.46 -53.99 -15.47
N LYS A 414 -48.47 -54.16 -16.34
CA LYS A 414 -48.64 -54.92 -17.56
C LYS A 414 -47.60 -56.03 -17.59
N GLU A 415 -48.09 -57.21 -17.22
CA GLU A 415 -47.63 -58.48 -17.75
C GLU A 415 -47.52 -58.36 -19.28
N GLU A 416 -46.32 -58.59 -19.81
CA GLU A 416 -46.21 -59.11 -21.17
C GLU A 416 -45.09 -60.15 -21.19
N GLN A 417 -45.55 -61.34 -21.56
CA GLN A 417 -44.85 -62.59 -21.73
C GLN A 417 -43.91 -62.59 -22.94
N GLU A 418 -43.00 -63.57 -22.89
CA GLU A 418 -42.46 -64.32 -24.04
C GLU A 418 -41.40 -63.67 -24.94
N GLY A 419 -40.31 -64.41 -25.13
CA GLY A 419 -39.31 -64.15 -26.14
C GLY A 419 -37.94 -64.77 -25.86
N ASP A 420 -37.91 -66.07 -25.52
CA ASP A 420 -36.75 -66.93 -25.79
C ASP A 420 -36.53 -66.94 -27.31
N GLU A 421 -35.35 -66.55 -27.79
CA GLU A 421 -34.81 -67.10 -29.04
C GLU A 421 -33.30 -66.88 -29.13
N ASP A 422 -32.60 -68.01 -29.05
CA ASP A 422 -31.34 -68.36 -29.70
C ASP A 422 -30.70 -67.30 -30.64
N ASN A 423 -29.42 -67.01 -30.44
CA ASN A 423 -28.48 -67.35 -31.52
C ASN A 423 -27.03 -67.51 -31.07
N LYS A 424 -26.44 -68.59 -31.59
CA LYS A 424 -25.02 -68.92 -31.63
C LYS A 424 -24.34 -68.07 -32.72
N ASP A 425 -23.13 -67.62 -32.44
CA ASP A 425 -21.91 -67.99 -33.18
C ASP A 425 -20.66 -67.39 -32.52
#